data_AF-A0AAP5-F1
#
_entry.id   AF-A0AAP5-F1
#
_cell.length_a   1.000
_cell.length_b   1.000
_cell.length_c   1.000
_cell.angle_alpha   90.00
_cell.angle_beta   90.00
_cell.angle_gamma   90.00
#
_symmetry.space_group_name_H-M   'P 1'
#
loop_
_entity.id
_entity.type
_entity.pdbx_description
1 polymer ?
#
loop_
_entity_poly.entity_id
_entity_poly.type
_entity_poly.pdbx_seq_one_letter_code
_entity_poly.pdbx_strand_id
1 'polypeptide(L)'
;LRGKEDAANNYARGHYTVGKELIDVCVDRIRRLADQCDGLQGFLVFHSVGGGTGSGFGSLLLQKLASDYGGKKSKLDFCIYPSPQVSTSVVEPYNSVLSTHSLLEHTDVSFMLDNEAIYNICKKSLDIEKPTYTNLNRLIAQVISSLTSSLRFPGPLNLDINDIQTNLVPFPRLHFVLGSYAPVISREKAHHEPITVDNITNAVFSETNIMAKCQPHLGKYMACCLMYRGDIVPKEAQKAVQNIRSEKSKTVSFVEWSPTGFKCGINNHPPVSPKSDEMAEVKKSLCMLSNTTAISQVFSRINHKFDLMYIKRAFVHWYVGEGMEEGEGL
;
A
#
# COMPACT_ATOMS: atom_id res chain seq x y z
N LEU A 1 -13.04 -14.91 11.48
CA LEU A 1 -13.79 -14.69 12.74
C LEU A 1 -14.81 -13.59 12.45
N ARG A 2 -16.02 -13.64 13.01
CA ARG A 2 -17.01 -12.56 12.87
C ARG A 2 -17.49 -12.19 14.27
N GLY A 3 -17.40 -10.92 14.63
CA GLY A 3 -18.00 -10.38 15.85
C GLY A 3 -19.51 -10.19 15.70
N LYS A 4 -20.18 -9.90 16.82
CA LYS A 4 -21.61 -9.54 16.81
C LYS A 4 -21.83 -8.06 16.54
N GLU A 5 -20.91 -7.22 17.01
CA GLU A 5 -20.96 -5.77 16.84
C GLU A 5 -19.73 -5.29 16.07
N ASP A 6 -19.90 -4.20 15.32
CA ASP A 6 -18.79 -3.52 14.66
C ASP A 6 -18.16 -2.47 15.59
N ALA A 7 -17.07 -1.85 15.14
CA ALA A 7 -16.41 -0.77 15.87
C ALA A 7 -17.01 0.62 15.58
N ALA A 8 -18.11 0.73 14.84
CA ALA A 8 -18.84 1.97 14.55
C ALA A 8 -17.96 3.19 14.15
N ASN A 9 -16.96 2.97 13.29
CA ASN A 9 -15.97 4.00 12.91
C ASN A 9 -15.18 4.63 14.07
N ASN A 10 -15.04 3.94 15.20
CA ASN A 10 -14.31 4.40 16.36
C ASN A 10 -13.08 3.49 16.62
N TYR A 11 -11.88 4.07 16.51
CA TYR A 11 -10.61 3.39 16.81
C TYR A 11 -10.63 2.78 18.22
N ALA A 12 -11.05 3.55 19.23
CA ALA A 12 -10.98 3.14 20.62
C ALA A 12 -11.84 1.89 20.86
N ARG A 13 -13.02 1.84 20.24
CA ARG A 13 -13.90 0.67 20.30
C ARG A 13 -13.27 -0.57 19.66
N GLY A 14 -12.59 -0.37 18.52
CA GLY A 14 -11.84 -1.43 17.84
C GLY A 14 -10.59 -1.89 18.59
N HIS A 15 -9.98 -1.05 19.43
CA HIS A 15 -8.72 -1.32 20.11
C HIS A 15 -8.88 -1.75 21.57
N TYR A 16 -9.75 -1.07 22.33
CA TYR A 16 -9.84 -1.20 23.79
C TYR A 16 -11.05 -1.99 24.28
N THR A 17 -12.16 -2.01 23.54
CA THR A 17 -13.39 -2.70 23.97
C THR A 17 -13.69 -3.92 23.11
N VAL A 18 -14.44 -3.78 22.02
CA VAL A 18 -14.90 -4.88 21.16
C VAL A 18 -13.72 -5.68 20.61
N GLY A 19 -12.62 -5.01 20.27
CA GLY A 19 -11.43 -5.70 19.76
C GLY A 19 -10.78 -6.65 20.76
N LYS A 20 -10.75 -6.27 22.04
CA LYS A 20 -10.15 -7.10 23.10
C LYS A 20 -10.90 -8.40 23.33
N GLU A 21 -12.21 -8.43 23.08
CA GLU A 21 -12.99 -9.66 23.20
C GLU A 21 -12.63 -10.70 22.11
N LEU A 22 -12.11 -10.24 20.97
CA LEU A 22 -11.86 -11.10 19.80
C LEU A 22 -10.37 -11.37 19.54
N ILE A 23 -9.46 -10.58 20.12
CA ILE A 23 -8.04 -10.64 19.79
C ILE A 23 -7.41 -11.99 20.12
N ASP A 24 -7.68 -12.56 21.29
CA ASP A 24 -7.07 -13.83 21.71
C ASP A 24 -7.51 -14.99 20.81
N VAL A 25 -8.79 -15.00 20.41
CA VAL A 25 -9.32 -15.98 19.45
C VAL A 25 -8.70 -15.80 18.07
N CYS A 26 -8.44 -14.56 17.65
CA CYS A 26 -7.80 -14.27 16.38
C CYS A 26 -6.34 -14.75 16.35
N VAL A 27 -5.56 -14.38 17.37
CA VAL A 27 -4.15 -14.75 17.51
C VAL A 27 -3.97 -16.25 17.64
N ASP A 28 -4.84 -16.95 18.40
CA ASP A 28 -4.78 -18.42 18.49
C ASP A 28 -4.97 -19.10 17.13
N ARG A 29 -5.89 -18.58 16.29
CA ARG A 29 -6.08 -19.11 14.93
C ARG A 29 -4.87 -18.83 14.03
N ILE A 30 -4.27 -17.65 14.15
CA ILE A 30 -3.05 -17.31 13.40
C ILE A 30 -1.91 -18.23 13.82
N ARG A 31 -1.74 -18.46 15.12
CA ARG A 31 -0.74 -19.38 15.67
C ARG A 31 -0.90 -20.79 15.11
N ARG A 32 -2.11 -21.35 15.09
CA ARG A 32 -2.34 -22.68 14.50
C ARG A 32 -1.95 -22.78 13.03
N LEU A 33 -2.11 -21.71 12.26
CA LEU A 33 -1.65 -21.67 10.86
C LEU A 33 -0.13 -21.51 10.78
N ALA A 34 0.47 -20.72 11.66
CA ALA A 34 1.92 -20.57 11.75
C ALA A 34 2.60 -21.90 12.12
N ASP A 35 2.04 -22.66 13.04
CA ASP A 35 2.55 -23.97 13.48
C ASP A 35 2.49 -25.04 12.37
N GLN A 36 1.63 -24.85 11.36
CA GLN A 36 1.55 -25.71 10.18
C GLN A 36 2.59 -25.36 9.11
N CYS A 37 3.32 -24.24 9.27
CA CYS A 37 4.32 -23.81 8.30
C CYS A 37 5.71 -24.29 8.73
N ASP A 38 6.41 -25.02 7.86
CA ASP A 38 7.81 -25.39 8.10
C ASP A 38 8.75 -24.18 8.14
N GLY A 39 8.37 -23.08 7.47
CA GLY A 39 9.18 -21.87 7.33
C GLY A 39 8.34 -20.62 7.07
N LEU A 40 7.56 -20.19 8.07
CA LEU A 40 6.79 -18.94 7.97
C LEU A 40 7.72 -17.76 7.66
N GLN A 41 7.47 -17.01 6.58
CA GLN A 41 8.26 -15.83 6.23
C GLN A 41 7.79 -14.57 6.95
N GLY A 42 6.48 -14.37 7.02
CA GLY A 42 5.90 -13.13 7.53
C GLY A 42 4.39 -13.08 7.40
N PHE A 43 3.85 -11.89 7.66
CA PHE A 43 2.42 -11.60 7.61
C PHE A 43 2.15 -10.50 6.59
N LEU A 44 1.08 -10.70 5.79
CA LEU A 44 0.50 -9.65 4.96
C LEU A 44 -0.77 -9.19 5.66
N VAL A 45 -0.80 -7.93 6.12
CA VAL A 45 -1.93 -7.34 6.82
C VAL A 45 -2.65 -6.39 5.87
N PHE A 46 -3.98 -6.49 5.79
CA PHE A 46 -4.80 -5.67 4.91
C PHE A 46 -5.88 -5.01 5.74
N HIS A 47 -5.88 -3.67 5.80
CA HIS A 47 -6.86 -2.93 6.58
C HIS A 47 -7.04 -1.50 6.06
N SER A 48 -8.08 -0.82 6.54
CA SER A 48 -8.25 0.62 6.34
C SER A 48 -7.87 1.37 7.60
N VAL A 49 -7.15 2.49 7.45
CA VAL A 49 -6.78 3.33 8.60
C VAL A 49 -7.91 4.29 9.02
N GLY A 50 -8.91 4.50 8.16
CA GLY A 50 -10.04 5.38 8.45
C GLY A 50 -11.20 4.74 9.22
N GLY A 51 -11.38 3.41 9.12
CA GLY A 51 -12.50 2.70 9.76
C GLY A 51 -12.16 2.24 11.18
N GLY A 52 -13.15 2.03 12.05
CA GLY A 52 -12.91 1.70 13.47
C GLY A 52 -12.26 0.31 13.68
N THR A 53 -12.71 -0.71 12.95
CA THR A 53 -12.14 -2.06 13.04
C THR A 53 -10.79 -2.13 12.32
N GLY A 54 -10.70 -1.55 11.12
CA GLY A 54 -9.46 -1.53 10.36
C GLY A 54 -8.35 -0.82 11.11
N SER A 55 -8.64 0.33 11.70
CA SER A 55 -7.68 1.10 12.50
C SER A 55 -7.43 0.46 13.86
N GLY A 56 -8.44 0.41 14.74
CA GLY A 56 -8.30 -0.01 16.14
C GLY A 56 -7.90 -1.47 16.31
N PHE A 57 -8.68 -2.38 15.73
CA PHE A 57 -8.39 -3.81 15.82
C PHE A 57 -7.16 -4.19 15.00
N GLY A 58 -6.93 -3.52 13.86
CA GLY A 58 -5.71 -3.67 13.07
C GLY A 58 -4.46 -3.31 13.88
N SER A 59 -4.46 -2.16 14.55
CA SER A 59 -3.39 -1.73 15.47
C SER A 59 -3.17 -2.74 16.61
N LEU A 60 -4.25 -3.21 17.25
CA LEU A 60 -4.17 -4.20 18.33
C LEU A 60 -3.59 -5.53 17.83
N LEU A 61 -3.98 -5.97 16.63
CA LEU A 61 -3.47 -7.19 16.01
C LEU A 61 -1.98 -7.04 15.68
N LEU A 62 -1.56 -5.91 15.12
CA LEU A 62 -0.16 -5.63 14.82
C LEU A 62 0.70 -5.63 16.09
N GLN A 63 0.23 -5.04 17.19
CA GLN A 63 0.89 -5.10 18.50
C GLN A 63 1.10 -6.55 18.96
N LYS A 64 0.05 -7.39 18.87
CA LYS A 64 0.15 -8.81 19.25
C LYS A 64 1.08 -9.60 18.35
N LEU A 65 1.00 -9.38 17.03
CA LEU A 65 1.91 -10.03 16.08
C LEU A 65 3.37 -9.60 16.31
N ALA A 66 3.60 -8.32 16.64
CA ALA A 66 4.92 -7.82 17.01
C ALA A 66 5.41 -8.39 18.34
N SER A 67 4.55 -8.62 19.33
CA SER A 67 4.91 -9.29 20.58
C SER A 67 5.30 -10.76 20.34
N ASP A 68 4.48 -11.50 19.59
CA ASP A 68 4.61 -12.96 19.47
C ASP A 68 5.65 -13.37 18.41
N TYR A 69 5.79 -12.58 17.33
CA TYR A 69 6.63 -12.89 16.17
C TYR A 69 7.64 -11.78 15.82
N GLY A 70 7.73 -10.73 16.64
CA GLY A 70 8.59 -9.56 16.40
C GLY A 70 10.07 -9.88 16.25
N GLY A 71 10.75 -9.08 15.44
CA GLY A 71 12.18 -9.20 15.17
C GLY A 71 12.60 -10.42 14.33
N LYS A 72 11.70 -11.39 14.09
CA LYS A 72 11.99 -12.61 13.31
C LYS A 72 11.17 -12.75 12.04
N LYS A 73 9.98 -12.16 12.00
CA LYS A 73 9.02 -12.27 10.90
C LYS A 73 8.61 -10.89 10.39
N SER A 74 8.71 -10.71 9.08
CA SER A 74 8.36 -9.46 8.41
C SER A 74 6.85 -9.26 8.39
N LYS A 75 6.42 -8.02 8.57
CA LYS A 75 5.01 -7.59 8.54
C LYS A 75 4.88 -6.54 7.46
N LEU A 76 4.30 -6.96 6.33
CA LEU A 76 3.97 -6.07 5.23
C LEU A 76 2.51 -5.66 5.38
N ASP A 77 2.28 -4.37 5.51
CA ASP A 77 0.96 -3.80 5.68
C ASP A 77 0.46 -3.17 4.39
N PHE A 78 -0.80 -3.39 4.05
CA PHE A 78 -1.52 -2.73 2.97
C PHE A 78 -2.64 -1.90 3.58
N CYS A 79 -2.37 -0.61 3.76
CA CYS A 79 -3.24 0.33 4.43
C CYS A 79 -3.99 1.19 3.43
N ILE A 80 -5.33 1.12 3.48
CA ILE A 80 -6.22 2.00 2.72
C ILE A 80 -6.38 3.30 3.49
N TYR A 81 -5.82 4.38 2.93
CA TYR A 81 -5.90 5.73 3.45
C TYR A 81 -7.16 6.45 2.95
N PRO A 82 -7.81 7.23 3.84
CA PRO A 82 -8.95 8.02 3.46
C PRO A 82 -8.52 9.19 2.58
N SER A 83 -9.40 9.58 1.65
CA SER A 83 -9.17 10.72 0.78
C SER A 83 -10.21 11.81 0.98
N PRO A 84 -9.88 13.10 0.75
CA PRO A 84 -10.80 14.19 1.00
C PRO A 84 -12.15 14.10 0.30
N GLN A 85 -12.21 13.50 -0.90
CA GLN A 85 -13.45 13.46 -1.71
C GLN A 85 -14.28 12.17 -1.50
N VAL A 86 -13.68 11.12 -0.94
CA VAL A 86 -14.30 9.77 -0.82
C VAL A 86 -14.42 9.35 0.65
N SER A 87 -14.31 10.30 1.57
CA SER A 87 -14.43 10.04 3.01
C SER A 87 -15.87 9.64 3.36
N THR A 88 -16.01 8.51 4.05
CA THR A 88 -17.31 7.94 4.43
C THR A 88 -17.70 8.30 5.86
N SER A 89 -16.74 8.75 6.67
CA SER A 89 -16.94 9.13 8.06
C SER A 89 -16.16 10.39 8.44
N VAL A 90 -16.79 11.25 9.22
CA VAL A 90 -16.21 12.52 9.69
C VAL A 90 -15.01 12.32 10.63
N VAL A 91 -14.93 11.17 11.31
CA VAL A 91 -13.86 10.86 12.27
C VAL A 91 -12.69 10.06 11.67
N GLU A 92 -12.67 9.83 10.35
CA GLU A 92 -11.55 9.17 9.67
C GLU A 92 -10.18 9.79 9.96
N PRO A 93 -10.02 11.14 10.09
CA PRO A 93 -8.74 11.72 10.47
C PRO A 93 -8.21 11.24 11.83
N TYR A 94 -9.07 11.12 12.84
CA TYR A 94 -8.69 10.59 14.16
C TYR A 94 -8.20 9.15 14.06
N ASN A 95 -9.02 8.28 13.47
CA ASN A 95 -8.66 6.87 13.28
C ASN A 95 -7.36 6.71 12.50
N SER A 96 -7.14 7.55 11.48
CA SER A 96 -5.95 7.47 10.64
C SER A 96 -4.69 7.84 11.40
N VAL A 97 -4.71 8.93 12.17
CA VAL A 97 -3.54 9.34 12.98
C VAL A 97 -3.20 8.27 14.02
N LEU A 98 -4.21 7.78 14.75
CA LEU A 98 -4.04 6.75 15.77
C LEU A 98 -3.52 5.43 15.18
N SER A 99 -4.09 4.99 14.06
CA SER A 99 -3.61 3.77 13.38
C SER A 99 -2.20 3.93 12.84
N THR A 100 -1.88 5.09 12.26
CA THR A 100 -0.54 5.39 11.72
C THR A 100 0.53 5.34 12.79
N HIS A 101 0.20 5.78 14.02
CA HIS A 101 1.11 5.66 15.15
C HIS A 101 1.49 4.19 15.41
N SER A 102 0.52 3.27 15.43
CA SER A 102 0.80 1.84 15.59
C SER A 102 1.52 1.24 14.38
N LEU A 103 1.18 1.65 13.16
CA LEU A 103 1.87 1.21 11.94
C LEU A 103 3.37 1.53 12.02
N LEU A 104 3.71 2.72 12.53
CA LEU A 104 5.07 3.20 12.66
C LEU A 104 5.94 2.32 13.57
N GLU A 105 5.34 1.66 14.57
CA GLU A 105 6.06 0.87 15.56
C GLU A 105 6.06 -0.63 15.25
N HIS A 106 5.01 -1.13 14.58
CA HIS A 106 4.74 -2.56 14.48
C HIS A 106 4.71 -3.10 13.05
N THR A 107 5.03 -2.29 12.04
CA THR A 107 5.16 -2.76 10.66
C THR A 107 6.56 -2.57 10.12
N ASP A 108 6.96 -3.47 9.20
CA ASP A 108 8.27 -3.41 8.55
C ASP A 108 8.20 -2.59 7.25
N VAL A 109 7.09 -2.69 6.53
CA VAL A 109 6.77 -1.89 5.33
C VAL A 109 5.26 -1.65 5.30
N SER A 110 4.85 -0.42 5.04
CA SER A 110 3.44 -0.05 4.89
C SER A 110 3.19 0.49 3.47
N PHE A 111 2.41 -0.25 2.68
CA PHE A 111 1.96 0.14 1.34
C PHE A 111 0.73 1.03 1.45
N MET A 112 0.91 2.30 1.12
CA MET A 112 -0.16 3.28 1.19
C MET A 112 -1.02 3.23 -0.08
N LEU A 113 -2.31 2.96 0.11
CA LEU A 113 -3.32 2.91 -0.94
C LEU A 113 -4.38 3.98 -0.70
N ASP A 114 -4.53 4.92 -1.62
CA ASP A 114 -5.50 6.01 -1.55
C ASP A 114 -6.69 5.73 -2.46
N ASN A 115 -7.88 5.64 -1.87
CA ASN A 115 -9.10 5.35 -2.62
C ASN A 115 -9.38 6.35 -3.74
N GLU A 116 -9.08 7.64 -3.57
CA GLU A 116 -9.32 8.66 -4.60
C GLU A 116 -8.31 8.55 -5.75
N ALA A 117 -7.05 8.24 -5.43
CA ALA A 117 -6.04 8.02 -6.47
C ALA A 117 -6.42 6.81 -7.35
N ILE A 118 -6.80 5.70 -6.72
CA ILE A 118 -7.21 4.47 -7.40
C ILE A 118 -8.52 4.68 -8.16
N TYR A 119 -9.49 5.39 -7.58
CA TYR A 119 -10.72 5.78 -8.26
C TYR A 119 -10.43 6.60 -9.52
N ASN A 120 -9.53 7.58 -9.45
CA ASN A 120 -9.14 8.41 -10.59
C ASN A 120 -8.42 7.60 -11.68
N ILE A 121 -7.59 6.63 -11.29
CA ILE A 121 -6.96 5.69 -12.24
C ILE A 121 -8.03 4.89 -12.97
N CYS A 122 -8.98 4.27 -12.26
CA CYS A 122 -10.06 3.51 -12.86
C CYS A 122 -10.91 4.40 -13.80
N LYS A 123 -11.22 5.63 -13.37
CA LYS A 123 -12.04 6.54 -14.18
C LYS A 123 -11.35 6.99 -15.47
N LYS A 124 -10.09 7.39 -15.39
CA LYS A 124 -9.36 7.94 -16.55
C LYS A 124 -8.80 6.87 -17.46
N SER A 125 -8.16 5.85 -16.87
CA SER A 125 -7.38 4.86 -17.62
C SER A 125 -8.22 3.67 -18.09
N LEU A 126 -9.26 3.30 -17.32
CA LEU A 126 -10.19 2.23 -17.69
C LEU A 126 -11.51 2.73 -18.30
N ASP A 127 -11.70 4.05 -18.41
CA ASP A 127 -12.90 4.69 -18.95
C ASP A 127 -14.21 4.34 -18.20
N ILE A 128 -14.08 4.08 -16.89
CA ILE A 128 -15.22 3.74 -16.04
C ILE A 128 -15.79 5.03 -15.45
N GLU A 129 -16.99 5.46 -15.86
CA GLU A 129 -17.58 6.73 -15.42
C GLU A 129 -17.73 6.82 -13.89
N LYS A 130 -18.19 5.72 -13.27
CA LYS A 130 -18.44 5.57 -11.82
C LYS A 130 -17.81 4.27 -11.29
N PRO A 131 -16.49 4.26 -11.00
CA PRO A 131 -15.81 3.11 -10.42
C PRO A 131 -16.44 2.65 -9.10
N THR A 132 -16.66 1.34 -8.99
CA THR A 132 -17.14 0.68 -7.75
C THR A 132 -15.97 0.12 -6.95
N TYR A 133 -16.19 -0.24 -5.67
CA TYR A 133 -15.17 -0.93 -4.87
C TYR A 133 -14.64 -2.22 -5.53
N THR A 134 -15.47 -2.92 -6.32
CA THR A 134 -15.02 -4.07 -7.10
C THR A 134 -13.95 -3.67 -8.12
N ASN A 135 -14.10 -2.52 -8.78
CA ASN A 135 -13.11 -2.03 -9.74
C ASN A 135 -11.81 -1.61 -9.04
N LEU A 136 -11.91 -0.86 -7.93
CA LEU A 136 -10.75 -0.45 -7.14
C LEU A 136 -9.98 -1.67 -6.61
N ASN A 137 -10.69 -2.64 -6.03
CA ASN A 137 -10.09 -3.83 -5.45
C ASN A 137 -9.42 -4.73 -6.49
N ARG A 138 -9.94 -4.78 -7.73
CA ARG A 138 -9.29 -5.50 -8.83
C ARG A 138 -7.95 -4.88 -9.18
N LEU A 139 -7.86 -3.56 -9.26
CA LEU A 139 -6.60 -2.86 -9.51
C LEU A 139 -5.59 -3.06 -8.36
N ILE A 140 -6.06 -2.94 -7.11
CA ILE A 140 -5.24 -3.22 -5.92
C ILE A 140 -4.72 -4.68 -5.94
N ALA A 141 -5.57 -5.64 -6.30
CA ALA A 141 -5.20 -7.04 -6.41
C ALA A 141 -4.10 -7.29 -7.46
N GLN A 142 -4.03 -6.50 -8.53
CA GLN A 142 -2.95 -6.61 -9.53
C GLN A 142 -1.60 -6.17 -8.96
N VAL A 143 -1.57 -5.13 -8.13
CA VAL A 143 -0.36 -4.70 -7.41
C VAL A 143 0.07 -5.75 -6.40
N ILE A 144 -0.85 -6.24 -5.57
CA ILE A 144 -0.56 -7.29 -4.58
C ILE A 144 -0.10 -8.58 -5.28
N SER A 145 -0.74 -8.96 -6.38
CA SER A 145 -0.36 -10.13 -7.18
C SER A 145 1.05 -9.97 -7.76
N SER A 146 1.42 -8.76 -8.17
CA SER A 146 2.75 -8.46 -8.68
C SER A 146 3.81 -8.52 -7.59
N LEU A 147 3.52 -7.96 -6.40
CA LEU A 147 4.41 -8.06 -5.24
C LEU A 147 4.65 -9.51 -4.82
N THR A 148 3.58 -10.29 -4.69
CA THR A 148 3.63 -11.68 -4.23
C THR A 148 4.00 -12.66 -5.34
N SER A 149 4.29 -12.19 -6.56
CA SER A 149 4.58 -13.07 -7.69
C SER A 149 5.90 -13.81 -7.52
N SER A 150 6.93 -13.15 -7.02
CA SER A 150 8.25 -13.72 -6.73
C SER A 150 8.23 -14.76 -5.62
N LEU A 151 7.23 -14.69 -4.72
CA LEU A 151 7.03 -15.67 -3.64
C LEU A 151 6.31 -16.93 -4.13
N ARG A 152 5.51 -16.81 -5.20
CA ARG A 152 4.64 -17.88 -5.71
C ARG A 152 5.21 -18.59 -6.92
N PHE A 153 6.03 -17.90 -7.72
CA PHE A 153 6.57 -18.43 -8.96
C PHE A 153 8.07 -18.15 -9.06
N PRO A 154 8.86 -19.12 -9.58
CA PRO A 154 10.25 -18.88 -9.88
C PRO A 154 10.36 -17.91 -11.06
N GLY A 155 11.06 -16.80 -10.86
CA GLY A 155 11.45 -15.86 -11.90
C GLY A 155 12.98 -15.81 -12.10
N PRO A 156 13.45 -15.26 -13.24
CA PRO A 156 14.87 -15.02 -13.49
C PRO A 156 15.50 -14.02 -12.51
N LEU A 157 14.71 -13.13 -11.92
CA LEU A 157 15.16 -12.18 -10.91
C LEU A 157 14.07 -12.01 -9.85
N ASN A 158 14.13 -12.81 -8.79
CA ASN A 158 13.17 -12.77 -7.70
C ASN A 158 13.59 -11.74 -6.64
N LEU A 159 12.57 -11.15 -6.01
CA LEU A 159 12.72 -10.30 -4.83
C LEU A 159 11.88 -10.93 -3.72
N ASP A 160 12.49 -11.28 -2.61
CA ASP A 160 11.76 -11.80 -1.46
C ASP A 160 11.19 -10.66 -0.57
N ILE A 161 10.45 -11.02 0.48
CA ILE A 161 9.87 -10.05 1.42
C ILE A 161 10.97 -9.23 2.14
N ASN A 162 12.10 -9.87 2.46
CA ASN A 162 13.20 -9.23 3.18
C ASN A 162 13.96 -8.25 2.26
N ASP A 163 14.08 -8.58 0.98
CA ASP A 163 14.61 -7.75 -0.08
C ASP A 163 13.75 -6.51 -0.23
N ILE A 164 12.42 -6.66 -0.26
CA ILE A 164 11.51 -5.51 -0.35
C ILE A 164 11.75 -4.56 0.83
N GLN A 165 11.85 -5.09 2.05
CA GLN A 165 12.15 -4.28 3.24
C GLN A 165 13.52 -3.60 3.15
N THR A 166 14.58 -4.36 2.91
CA THR A 166 15.97 -3.87 2.91
C THR A 166 16.24 -2.90 1.75
N ASN A 167 15.59 -3.12 0.60
CA ASN A 167 15.77 -2.27 -0.57
C ASN A 167 14.92 -1.00 -0.54
N LEU A 168 13.75 -1.01 0.09
CA LEU A 168 12.84 0.14 0.08
C LEU A 168 12.87 0.97 1.36
N VAL A 169 13.31 0.42 2.49
CA VAL A 169 13.27 1.07 3.80
C VAL A 169 14.68 1.43 4.27
N PRO A 170 15.18 2.62 3.94
CA PRO A 170 16.52 3.07 4.34
C PRO A 170 16.60 3.36 5.85
N PHE A 171 15.49 3.80 6.45
CA PHE A 171 15.39 4.12 7.86
C PHE A 171 14.13 3.48 8.44
N PRO A 172 14.18 2.87 9.65
CA PRO A 172 13.06 2.12 10.20
C PRO A 172 11.73 2.88 10.28
N ARG A 173 11.75 4.20 10.49
CA ARG A 173 10.53 5.03 10.55
C ARG A 173 10.04 5.52 9.19
N LEU A 174 10.84 5.39 8.15
CA LEU A 174 10.51 5.81 6.79
C LEU A 174 10.14 4.58 5.94
N HIS A 175 9.17 3.79 6.42
CA HIS A 175 8.77 2.53 5.79
C HIS A 175 7.45 2.62 5.02
N PHE A 176 6.93 3.82 4.78
CA PHE A 176 5.73 4.02 3.99
C PHE A 176 6.08 4.13 2.50
N VAL A 177 5.50 3.23 1.71
CA VAL A 177 5.85 3.04 0.30
C VAL A 177 4.63 3.30 -0.57
N LEU A 178 4.88 3.96 -1.71
CA LEU A 178 3.87 4.21 -2.73
C LEU A 178 3.89 3.13 -3.80
N GLY A 179 2.71 2.61 -4.15
CA GLY A 179 2.52 1.72 -5.29
C GLY A 179 2.18 2.47 -6.57
N SER A 180 2.63 1.95 -7.71
CA SER A 180 2.21 2.38 -9.05
C SER A 180 2.20 1.18 -9.98
N TYR A 181 1.26 1.14 -10.92
CA TYR A 181 1.07 0.00 -11.82
C TYR A 181 0.91 0.45 -13.26
N ALA A 182 1.57 -0.25 -14.17
CA ALA A 182 1.41 -0.04 -15.60
C ALA A 182 1.51 -1.37 -16.38
N PRO A 183 0.82 -1.50 -17.51
CA PRO A 183 -0.20 -0.58 -18.01
C PRO A 183 -1.53 -0.77 -17.26
N VAL A 184 -2.29 0.31 -17.11
CA VAL A 184 -3.72 0.25 -16.75
C VAL A 184 -4.48 0.70 -17.97
N ILE A 185 -5.05 -0.24 -18.72
CA ILE A 185 -5.71 0.01 -20.00
C ILE A 185 -7.01 -0.78 -20.09
N SER A 186 -8.05 -0.16 -20.66
CA SER A 186 -9.32 -0.83 -20.96
C SER A 186 -9.17 -1.79 -22.14
N ARG A 187 -10.07 -2.78 -22.22
CA ARG A 187 -10.12 -3.76 -23.32
C ARG A 187 -10.22 -3.11 -24.69
N GLU A 188 -10.98 -2.02 -24.81
CA GLU A 188 -11.17 -1.29 -26.07
C GLU A 188 -9.87 -0.64 -26.56
N LYS A 189 -9.06 -0.11 -25.64
CA LYS A 189 -7.81 0.61 -25.96
C LYS A 189 -6.62 -0.33 -26.16
N ALA A 190 -6.70 -1.59 -25.71
CA ALA A 190 -5.59 -2.53 -25.73
C ALA A 190 -4.99 -2.83 -27.11
N HIS A 191 -5.79 -2.69 -28.17
CA HIS A 191 -5.34 -2.95 -29.55
C HIS A 191 -4.70 -1.73 -30.24
N HIS A 192 -4.77 -0.55 -29.64
CA HIS A 192 -4.43 0.70 -30.31
C HIS A 192 -2.94 1.06 -30.19
N GLU A 193 -2.24 0.63 -29.14
CA GLU A 193 -0.82 0.96 -28.93
C GLU A 193 0.02 -0.26 -28.50
N PRO A 194 1.25 -0.40 -29.03
CA PRO A 194 2.16 -1.44 -28.59
C PRO A 194 2.67 -1.17 -27.17
N ILE A 195 2.48 -2.14 -26.29
CA ILE A 195 2.97 -2.11 -24.91
C ILE A 195 4.46 -2.52 -24.91
N THR A 196 5.35 -1.52 -24.87
CA THR A 196 6.80 -1.73 -24.79
C THR A 196 7.32 -1.62 -23.35
N VAL A 197 8.48 -2.21 -23.07
CA VAL A 197 9.14 -2.12 -21.75
C VAL A 197 9.47 -0.67 -21.39
N ASP A 198 9.91 0.13 -22.36
CA ASP A 198 10.17 1.56 -22.16
C ASP A 198 8.88 2.33 -21.80
N ASN A 199 7.76 2.06 -22.48
CA ASN A 199 6.49 2.75 -22.22
C ASN A 199 5.96 2.45 -20.81
N ILE A 200 5.92 1.17 -20.40
CA ILE A 200 5.45 0.81 -19.05
C ILE A 200 6.38 1.34 -17.97
N THR A 201 7.69 1.38 -18.23
CA THR A 201 8.69 1.91 -17.29
C THR A 201 8.54 3.41 -17.09
N ASN A 202 8.27 4.18 -18.14
CA ASN A 202 7.98 5.61 -18.00
C ASN A 202 6.63 5.84 -17.31
N ALA A 203 5.62 5.01 -17.65
CA ALA A 203 4.27 5.17 -17.15
C ALA A 203 4.16 5.03 -15.62
N VAL A 204 4.95 4.16 -14.98
CA VAL A 204 4.87 3.99 -13.52
C VAL A 204 5.36 5.22 -12.72
N PHE A 205 6.18 6.09 -13.32
CA PHE A 205 6.60 7.36 -12.69
C PHE A 205 5.63 8.52 -12.93
N SER A 206 4.59 8.31 -13.74
CA SER A 206 3.55 9.31 -13.95
C SER A 206 2.70 9.45 -12.69
N GLU A 207 2.41 10.69 -12.29
CA GLU A 207 1.48 11.01 -11.19
C GLU A 207 0.11 10.33 -11.39
N THR A 208 -0.30 10.12 -12.65
CA THR A 208 -1.59 9.50 -12.97
C THR A 208 -1.70 8.04 -12.58
N ASN A 209 -0.59 7.33 -12.38
CA ASN A 209 -0.58 5.89 -12.11
C ASN A 209 -0.20 5.54 -10.66
N ILE A 210 0.15 6.55 -9.86
CA ILE A 210 0.50 6.38 -8.46
C ILE A 210 -0.77 6.20 -7.64
N MET A 211 -0.77 5.19 -6.77
CA MET A 211 -1.92 4.79 -5.96
C MET A 211 -2.11 5.62 -4.70
N ALA A 212 -1.43 6.76 -4.60
CA ALA A 212 -1.57 7.72 -3.51
C ALA A 212 -1.69 9.15 -4.08
N LYS A 213 -2.57 9.97 -3.51
CA LYS A 213 -2.72 11.36 -3.96
C LYS A 213 -1.54 12.20 -3.46
N CYS A 214 -0.46 12.24 -4.22
CA CYS A 214 0.69 13.10 -3.95
C CYS A 214 1.41 13.46 -5.24
N GLN A 215 2.19 14.52 -5.21
CA GLN A 215 2.99 14.99 -6.33
C GLN A 215 4.45 14.54 -6.16
N PRO A 216 4.92 13.50 -6.87
CA PRO A 216 6.25 12.92 -6.65
C PRO A 216 7.38 13.86 -7.03
N HIS A 217 7.13 14.75 -7.99
CA HIS A 217 8.11 15.74 -8.47
C HIS A 217 8.44 16.82 -7.42
N LEU A 218 7.57 17.02 -6.42
CA LEU A 218 7.85 17.87 -5.27
C LEU A 218 8.62 17.14 -4.16
N GLY A 219 8.84 15.84 -4.31
CA GLY A 219 9.62 15.02 -3.39
C GLY A 219 10.92 14.53 -4.02
N LYS A 220 11.65 13.73 -3.24
CA LYS A 220 12.81 12.97 -3.70
C LYS A 220 12.61 11.50 -3.40
N TYR A 221 13.00 10.65 -4.34
CA TYR A 221 13.01 9.21 -4.18
C TYR A 221 14.21 8.78 -3.35
N MET A 222 13.96 7.93 -2.36
CA MET A 222 15.00 7.27 -1.57
C MET A 222 15.33 5.90 -2.15
N ALA A 223 14.30 5.18 -2.59
CA ALA A 223 14.42 3.86 -3.19
C ALA A 223 13.22 3.57 -4.11
N CYS A 224 13.47 2.80 -5.17
CA CYS A 224 12.47 2.34 -6.13
C CYS A 224 12.71 0.87 -6.47
N CYS A 225 11.66 0.07 -6.38
CA CYS A 225 11.65 -1.31 -6.80
C CYS A 225 10.70 -1.47 -8.00
N LEU A 226 11.21 -2.06 -9.08
CA LEU A 226 10.52 -2.25 -10.35
C LEU A 226 10.30 -3.75 -10.59
N MET A 227 9.07 -4.21 -10.40
CA MET A 227 8.70 -5.61 -10.52
C MET A 227 8.01 -5.85 -11.87
N TYR A 228 8.80 -6.27 -12.84
CA TYR A 228 8.38 -6.60 -14.20
C TYR A 228 7.73 -7.99 -14.25
N ARG A 229 6.65 -8.13 -15.02
CA ARG A 229 5.95 -9.40 -15.24
C ARG A 229 5.63 -9.67 -16.71
N GLY A 230 5.78 -10.93 -17.11
CA GLY A 230 5.45 -11.44 -18.43
C GLY A 230 6.64 -11.50 -19.39
N ASP A 231 6.38 -11.30 -20.68
CA ASP A 231 7.38 -11.42 -21.75
C ASP A 231 8.35 -10.24 -21.74
N ILE A 232 9.33 -10.25 -20.85
CA ILE A 232 10.25 -9.12 -20.62
C ILE A 232 11.69 -9.60 -20.70
N VAL A 233 12.44 -9.01 -21.64
CA VAL A 233 13.87 -9.30 -21.81
C VAL A 233 14.68 -8.48 -20.79
N PRO A 234 15.53 -9.09 -19.95
CA PRO A 234 16.28 -8.36 -18.92
C PRO A 234 17.11 -7.19 -19.45
N LYS A 235 17.68 -7.32 -20.65
CA LYS A 235 18.44 -6.25 -21.33
C LYS A 235 17.58 -5.03 -21.66
N GLU A 236 16.33 -5.23 -22.05
CA GLU A 236 15.39 -4.13 -22.33
C GLU A 236 14.99 -3.42 -21.03
N ALA A 237 14.70 -4.17 -19.97
CA ALA A 237 14.40 -3.60 -18.66
C ALA A 237 15.57 -2.76 -18.12
N GLN A 238 16.80 -3.26 -18.22
CA GLN A 238 17.99 -2.51 -17.81
C GLN A 238 18.17 -1.21 -18.62
N LYS A 239 17.96 -1.26 -19.94
CA LYS A 239 18.03 -0.08 -20.81
C LYS A 239 16.95 0.94 -20.43
N ALA A 240 15.71 0.50 -20.18
CA ALA A 240 14.62 1.37 -19.76
C ALA A 240 14.94 2.09 -18.44
N VAL A 241 15.49 1.37 -17.46
CA VAL A 241 15.91 1.95 -16.17
C VAL A 241 17.07 2.92 -16.34
N GLN A 242 18.05 2.63 -17.20
CA GLN A 242 19.14 3.56 -17.51
C GLN A 242 18.63 4.87 -18.13
N ASN A 243 17.61 4.79 -19.00
CA ASN A 243 16.98 5.98 -19.57
C ASN A 243 16.31 6.84 -18.49
N ILE A 244 15.59 6.23 -17.54
CA ILE A 244 14.99 6.93 -16.40
C ILE A 244 16.05 7.58 -15.50
N ARG A 245 17.20 6.92 -15.31
CA ARG A 245 18.33 7.44 -14.51
C ARG A 245 19.03 8.62 -15.18
N SER A 246 19.00 8.71 -16.50
CA SER A 246 19.74 9.74 -17.23
C SER A 246 19.24 11.15 -16.85
N GLU A 247 20.15 12.13 -16.76
CA GLU A 247 19.85 13.53 -16.41
C GLU A 247 18.78 14.20 -17.29
N LYS A 248 18.46 13.59 -18.45
CA LYS A 248 17.39 14.05 -19.35
C LYS A 248 15.99 13.78 -18.78
N SER A 249 15.86 12.82 -17.86
CA SER A 249 14.61 12.52 -17.16
C SER A 249 14.41 13.48 -15.99
N LYS A 250 13.89 14.68 -16.26
CA LYS A 250 13.54 15.67 -15.20
C LYS A 250 12.43 15.19 -14.24
N THR A 251 11.85 14.03 -14.52
CA THR A 251 10.69 13.46 -13.82
C THR A 251 11.05 12.69 -12.55
N VAL A 252 12.30 12.20 -12.41
CA VAL A 252 12.69 11.36 -11.27
C VAL A 252 13.95 11.93 -10.60
N SER A 253 13.80 12.41 -9.36
CA SER A 253 14.89 12.97 -8.56
C SER A 253 15.15 12.09 -7.35
N PHE A 254 16.37 11.55 -7.22
CA PHE A 254 16.79 10.79 -6.04
C PHE A 254 17.47 11.67 -5.00
N VAL A 255 17.48 11.20 -3.76
CA VAL A 255 18.33 11.74 -2.69
C VAL A 255 19.81 11.49 -3.00
N GLU A 256 20.67 12.42 -2.59
CA GLU A 256 22.10 12.40 -2.92
C GLU A 256 22.84 11.18 -2.39
N TRP A 257 22.41 10.65 -1.24
CA TRP A 257 23.00 9.46 -0.62
C TRP A 257 22.49 8.13 -1.21
N SER A 258 21.51 8.14 -2.12
CA SER A 258 20.98 6.96 -2.83
C SER A 258 20.80 7.22 -4.34
N PRO A 259 21.88 7.54 -5.08
CA PRO A 259 21.79 7.93 -6.49
C PRO A 259 21.43 6.77 -7.43
N THR A 260 21.58 5.51 -6.97
CA THR A 260 21.32 4.29 -7.75
C THR A 260 20.20 3.43 -7.16
N GLY A 261 19.25 4.05 -6.45
CA GLY A 261 18.19 3.38 -5.68
C GLY A 261 17.17 2.55 -6.46
N PHE A 262 17.42 2.16 -7.71
CA PHE A 262 16.56 1.23 -8.44
C PHE A 262 16.96 -0.22 -8.23
N LYS A 263 15.98 -1.05 -7.87
CA LYS A 263 16.05 -2.51 -7.86
C LYS A 263 15.03 -3.05 -8.85
N CYS A 264 15.39 -4.09 -9.57
CA CYS A 264 14.50 -4.71 -10.54
C CYS A 264 14.20 -6.14 -10.11
N GLY A 265 12.98 -6.59 -10.32
CA GLY A 265 12.57 -7.99 -10.28
C GLY A 265 11.91 -8.32 -11.62
N ILE A 266 12.10 -9.55 -12.12
CA ILE A 266 11.52 -10.00 -13.39
C ILE A 266 10.91 -11.38 -13.17
N ASN A 267 9.64 -11.51 -13.50
CA ASN A 267 8.90 -12.77 -13.48
C ASN A 267 8.32 -13.05 -14.87
N ASN A 268 8.59 -14.23 -15.43
CA ASN A 268 8.16 -14.58 -16.80
C ASN A 268 6.66 -14.89 -16.91
N HIS A 269 5.96 -15.08 -15.78
CA HIS A 269 4.53 -15.31 -15.80
C HIS A 269 3.77 -14.01 -16.07
N PRO A 270 2.95 -13.95 -17.15
CA PRO A 270 2.17 -12.77 -17.47
C PRO A 270 1.17 -12.44 -16.35
N PRO A 271 0.76 -11.17 -16.20
CA PRO A 271 -0.33 -10.80 -15.32
C PRO A 271 -1.63 -11.47 -15.78
N VAL A 272 -2.46 -11.86 -14.81
CA VAL A 272 -3.75 -12.51 -15.07
C VAL A 272 -4.85 -11.65 -14.46
N SER A 273 -5.87 -11.37 -15.25
CA SER A 273 -7.07 -10.65 -14.81
C SER A 273 -8.28 -11.56 -14.91
N PRO A 274 -9.28 -11.42 -14.03
CA PRO A 274 -10.56 -12.12 -14.19
C PRO A 274 -11.20 -11.81 -15.54
N LYS A 275 -11.88 -12.79 -16.15
CA LYS A 275 -12.61 -12.60 -17.42
C LYS A 275 -13.71 -11.53 -17.36
N SER A 276 -14.17 -11.19 -16.16
CA SER A 276 -15.14 -10.11 -15.91
C SER A 276 -14.49 -8.76 -15.60
N ASP A 277 -13.16 -8.63 -15.71
CA ASP A 277 -12.42 -7.41 -15.40
C ASP A 277 -12.37 -6.44 -16.58
N GLU A 278 -12.49 -5.14 -16.33
CA GLU A 278 -12.43 -4.10 -17.37
C GLU A 278 -11.01 -3.89 -17.90
N MET A 279 -10.01 -4.26 -17.10
CA MET A 279 -8.62 -4.19 -17.50
C MET A 279 -8.32 -5.25 -18.56
N ALA A 280 -7.63 -4.83 -19.62
CA ALA A 280 -7.25 -5.71 -20.70
C ALA A 280 -6.25 -6.79 -20.27
N GLU A 281 -6.27 -7.93 -20.96
CA GLU A 281 -5.20 -8.91 -20.86
C GLU A 281 -3.94 -8.38 -21.54
N VAL A 282 -2.83 -8.37 -20.80
CA VAL A 282 -1.56 -7.83 -21.29
C VAL A 282 -0.45 -8.85 -21.11
N LYS A 283 0.47 -8.90 -22.08
CA LYS A 283 1.62 -9.81 -22.05
C LYS A 283 2.77 -9.32 -21.17
N LYS A 284 2.76 -8.03 -20.82
CA LYS A 284 3.81 -7.33 -20.08
C LYS A 284 3.15 -6.38 -19.08
N SER A 285 3.63 -6.37 -17.84
CA SER A 285 3.29 -5.34 -16.86
C SER A 285 4.47 -5.02 -15.95
N LEU A 286 4.34 -3.92 -15.23
CA LEU A 286 5.30 -3.42 -14.28
C LEU A 286 4.55 -2.85 -13.08
N CYS A 287 4.93 -3.34 -11.89
CA CYS A 287 4.55 -2.74 -10.63
C CYS A 287 5.76 -2.02 -10.05
N MET A 288 5.63 -0.73 -9.79
CA MET A 288 6.63 0.05 -9.06
C MET A 288 6.22 0.19 -7.60
N LEU A 289 7.19 -0.02 -6.72
CA LEU A 289 7.12 0.37 -5.33
C LEU A 289 8.19 1.42 -5.08
N SER A 290 7.81 2.57 -4.55
CA SER A 290 8.74 3.68 -4.35
C SER A 290 8.62 4.28 -2.97
N ASN A 291 9.75 4.46 -2.31
CA ASN A 291 9.85 5.25 -1.10
C ASN A 291 10.27 6.67 -1.48
N THR A 292 9.38 7.63 -1.28
CA THR A 292 9.56 9.02 -1.70
C THR A 292 9.10 9.97 -0.61
N THR A 293 9.81 11.09 -0.43
CA THR A 293 9.43 12.12 0.53
C THR A 293 8.11 12.80 0.18
N ALA A 294 7.61 12.65 -1.06
CA ALA A 294 6.31 13.18 -1.48
C ALA A 294 5.13 12.62 -0.67
N ILE A 295 5.29 11.44 -0.04
CA ILE A 295 4.28 10.85 0.84
C ILE A 295 3.93 11.74 2.04
N SER A 296 4.83 12.62 2.46
CA SER A 296 4.58 13.64 3.50
C SER A 296 3.34 14.48 3.21
N GLN A 297 3.02 14.72 1.93
CA GLN A 297 1.81 15.45 1.53
C GLN A 297 0.53 14.73 1.95
N VAL A 298 0.53 13.39 1.99
CA VAL A 298 -0.63 12.61 2.45
C VAL A 298 -0.82 12.80 3.94
N PHE A 299 0.27 12.64 4.72
CA PHE A 299 0.24 12.83 6.18
C PHE A 299 -0.14 14.26 6.55
N SER A 300 0.43 15.28 5.90
CA SER A 300 0.10 16.69 6.18
C SER A 300 -1.37 17.02 5.98
N ARG A 301 -2.04 16.43 4.98
CA ARG A 301 -3.48 16.64 4.77
C ARG A 301 -4.32 16.02 5.88
N ILE A 302 -3.93 14.85 6.36
CA ILE A 302 -4.64 14.14 7.44
C ILE A 302 -4.44 14.89 8.75
N ASN A 303 -3.20 15.26 9.06
CA ASN A 303 -2.86 16.03 10.26
C ASN A 303 -3.59 17.38 10.28
N HIS A 304 -3.66 18.09 9.16
CA HIS A 304 -4.42 19.34 9.10
C HIS A 304 -5.90 19.15 9.46
N LYS A 305 -6.54 18.08 8.97
CA LYS A 305 -7.95 17.78 9.32
C LYS A 305 -8.09 17.37 10.79
N PHE A 306 -7.15 16.56 11.28
CA PHE A 306 -7.09 16.15 12.67
C PHE A 306 -7.01 17.37 13.59
N ASP A 307 -6.08 18.29 13.34
CA ASP A 307 -5.85 19.50 14.14
C ASP A 307 -7.12 20.37 14.21
N LEU A 308 -7.77 20.59 13.07
CA LEU A 308 -9.02 21.37 13.00
C LEU A 308 -10.12 20.80 13.90
N MET A 309 -10.24 19.47 13.96
CA MET A 309 -11.23 18.79 14.79
C MET A 309 -10.81 18.78 16.26
N TYR A 310 -9.53 18.50 16.53
CA TYR A 310 -9.00 18.31 17.88
C TYR A 310 -8.91 19.60 18.68
N ILE A 311 -8.59 20.73 18.04
CA ILE A 311 -8.62 22.06 18.68
C ILE A 311 -10.01 22.36 19.30
N LYS A 312 -11.08 21.82 18.71
CA LYS A 312 -12.45 21.98 19.20
C LYS A 312 -12.92 20.82 20.07
N ARG A 313 -12.06 19.82 20.34
CA ARG A 313 -12.40 18.57 21.01
C ARG A 313 -13.63 17.88 20.38
N ALA A 314 -13.82 18.06 19.07
CA ALA A 314 -14.97 17.50 18.38
C ALA A 314 -14.87 15.97 18.37
N PHE A 315 -15.95 15.28 18.73
CA PHE A 315 -16.04 13.81 18.76
C PHE A 315 -15.08 13.06 19.71
N VAL A 316 -14.18 13.75 20.44
CA VAL A 316 -13.21 13.13 21.37
C VAL A 316 -13.89 12.26 22.44
N HIS A 317 -15.05 12.69 22.94
CA HIS A 317 -15.82 11.96 23.95
C HIS A 317 -16.22 10.54 23.52
N TRP A 318 -16.37 10.27 22.22
CA TRP A 318 -16.62 8.91 21.72
C TRP A 318 -15.43 7.99 21.92
N TYR A 319 -14.21 8.51 21.85
CA TYR A 319 -12.98 7.73 22.04
C TYR A 319 -12.73 7.49 23.53
N VAL A 320 -12.84 8.55 24.34
CA VAL A 320 -12.67 8.48 25.80
C VAL A 320 -13.72 7.57 26.44
N GLY A 321 -14.97 7.62 25.96
CA GLY A 321 -16.05 6.75 26.43
C GLY A 321 -15.81 5.25 26.19
N GLU A 322 -14.90 4.90 25.29
CA GLU A 322 -14.51 3.52 24.96
C GLU A 322 -13.17 3.13 25.64
N GLY A 323 -12.76 3.87 26.68
CA GLY A 323 -11.62 3.50 27.53
C GLY A 323 -10.25 3.93 27.03
N MET A 324 -10.19 4.84 26.06
CA MET A 324 -8.95 5.47 25.61
C MET A 324 -8.64 6.71 26.46
N GLU A 325 -7.39 6.86 26.91
CA GLU A 325 -7.00 8.07 27.65
C GLU A 325 -6.91 9.28 26.73
N GLU A 326 -7.26 10.46 27.23
CA GLU A 326 -7.24 11.69 26.41
C GLU A 326 -5.81 12.08 25.97
N GLY A 327 -4.78 11.59 26.67
CA GLY A 327 -3.37 11.81 26.34
C GLY A 327 -2.73 10.72 25.48
N GLU A 328 -3.40 9.60 25.20
CA GLU A 328 -2.87 8.53 24.34
C GLU A 328 -2.99 8.94 22.86
N GLY A 329 -1.97 9.62 22.33
CA GLY A 329 -1.82 9.83 20.88
C GLY A 329 -2.85 10.75 20.23
N LEU A 330 -3.56 11.57 21.01
CA LEU A 330 -4.47 12.63 20.55
C LEU A 330 -3.88 14.03 20.72
#